data_AF-A0A1H3NWY3-F1
#
_entry.id   AF-A0A1H3NWY3-F1
#
_cell.length_a   1.000
_cell.length_b   1.000
_cell.length_c   1.000
_cell.angle_alpha   90.00
_cell.angle_beta   90.00
_cell.angle_gamma   90.00
#
_symmetry.space_group_name_H-M   'P 1'
#
loop_
_entity.id
_entity.type
_entity.pdbx_description
1 polymer ?
#
loop_
_entity_poly.entity_id
_entity_poly.type
_entity_poly.pdbx_seq_one_letter_code
_entity_poly.pdbx_strand_id
1 'polypeptide(L)'
;MMEAVGRKKARWLFGARGAKEFVGKTRPQEDLVTSAVFGSVMLLSIADRRAAVDVLLGPDAWKTASFDLAQDIEIHLWPRLKGTDDRPVEPDVLLTCGGRTLVVEVKWHANLSERQIDKQIEVVRRAGRYGEVVASVMLGNAVVETVIAGLPCVARTWRDVSGAVQSHPGTGPGLGRWLRQVDAFLQETDMGRIYRGLPELRHAERAAYRFEKPGHPPWLARPLPTAVPTHYSFGETT
;
A
#
# COMPACT_ATOMS: atom_id res chain seq x y z
N MET A 1 11.35 19.46 -5.61
CA MET A 1 10.76 18.11 -5.44
C MET A 1 9.52 18.14 -4.55
N MET A 2 9.59 18.68 -3.32
CA MET A 2 8.42 18.97 -2.47
C MET A 2 7.38 19.90 -3.13
N GLU A 3 7.81 20.78 -4.03
CA GLU A 3 6.89 21.62 -4.83
C GLU A 3 6.01 20.84 -5.81
N ALA A 4 6.44 19.66 -6.32
CA ALA A 4 5.60 18.86 -7.21
C ALA A 4 4.48 18.15 -6.43
N VAL A 5 4.81 17.67 -5.22
CA VAL A 5 3.86 17.13 -4.23
C VAL A 5 2.88 18.23 -3.76
N GLY A 6 3.40 19.42 -3.48
CA GLY A 6 2.62 20.59 -3.05
C GLY A 6 1.72 21.19 -4.14
N ARG A 7 2.21 21.35 -5.38
CA ARG A 7 1.49 22.11 -6.43
C ARG A 7 0.40 21.30 -7.13
N LYS A 8 0.48 19.96 -7.21
CA LYS A 8 -0.54 19.16 -7.92
C LYS A 8 -1.63 18.56 -7.04
N LYS A 9 -1.33 18.13 -5.81
CA LYS A 9 -2.30 17.35 -4.99
C LYS A 9 -2.55 17.89 -3.56
N ALA A 10 -1.71 18.77 -3.01
CA ALA A 10 -1.95 19.35 -1.68
C ALA A 10 -3.12 20.35 -1.61
N ARG A 11 -3.56 20.93 -2.74
CA ARG A 11 -4.74 21.81 -2.80
C ARG A 11 -6.04 21.11 -2.37
N TRP A 12 -6.07 19.78 -2.35
CA TRP A 12 -7.25 18.96 -2.03
C TRP A 12 -7.36 18.59 -0.54
N LEU A 13 -6.23 18.46 0.16
CA LEU A 13 -6.18 18.13 1.60
C LEU A 13 -6.72 19.27 2.48
N PHE A 14 -6.55 20.52 2.05
CA PHE A 14 -6.94 21.70 2.84
C PHE A 14 -8.29 22.32 2.42
N GLY A 15 -8.97 21.74 1.42
CA GLY A 15 -10.24 22.27 0.88
C GLY A 15 -11.49 21.41 1.17
N ALA A 16 -11.35 20.21 1.75
CA ALA A 16 -12.47 19.29 1.92
C ALA A 16 -13.30 19.59 3.18
N ARG A 17 -14.35 20.40 3.03
CA ARG A 17 -15.44 20.51 4.02
C ARG A 17 -16.32 19.26 3.98
N GLY A 18 -15.94 18.25 4.77
CA GLY A 18 -16.80 17.10 5.09
C GLY A 18 -17.15 16.17 3.92
N ALA A 19 -17.52 14.93 4.25
CA ALA A 19 -17.80 13.86 3.29
C ALA A 19 -19.00 14.13 2.33
N LYS A 20 -19.77 15.20 2.55
CA LYS A 20 -20.98 15.53 1.77
C LYS A 20 -20.73 16.42 0.55
N GLU A 21 -19.56 17.05 0.42
CA GLU A 21 -19.24 17.95 -0.71
C GLU A 21 -18.29 17.32 -1.74
N PHE A 22 -18.09 15.99 -1.71
CA PHE A 22 -17.25 15.29 -2.69
C PHE A 22 -17.96 15.15 -4.04
N VAL A 23 -17.98 16.23 -4.83
CA VAL A 23 -18.42 16.21 -6.23
C VAL A 23 -17.25 15.82 -7.12
N GLY A 24 -16.91 14.53 -7.11
CA GLY A 24 -15.87 13.93 -7.93
C GLY A 24 -15.93 12.41 -7.84
N LYS A 25 -16.01 11.72 -8.97
CA LYS A 25 -16.24 10.26 -9.07
C LYS A 25 -15.08 9.37 -8.55
N THR A 26 -13.97 9.94 -8.08
CA THR A 26 -12.76 9.17 -7.74
C THR A 26 -12.24 9.59 -6.37
N ARG A 27 -12.18 8.64 -5.43
CA ARG A 27 -11.62 8.88 -4.08
C ARG A 27 -10.09 8.99 -4.19
N PRO A 28 -9.46 10.13 -3.85
CA PRO A 28 -8.02 10.39 -4.02
C PRO A 28 -7.14 9.70 -2.97
N GLN A 29 -7.61 8.59 -2.41
CA GLN A 29 -6.94 7.95 -1.28
C GLN A 29 -5.74 7.11 -1.71
N GLU A 30 -5.77 6.48 -2.90
CA GLU A 30 -4.62 5.75 -3.46
C GLU A 30 -3.42 6.69 -3.63
N ASP A 31 -3.64 7.84 -4.27
CA ASP A 31 -2.62 8.87 -4.43
C ASP A 31 -2.04 9.40 -3.11
N LEU A 32 -2.92 9.60 -2.12
CA LEU A 32 -2.51 10.06 -0.80
C LEU A 32 -1.64 9.01 -0.11
N VAL A 33 -2.08 7.75 -0.14
CA VAL A 33 -1.35 6.62 0.46
C VAL A 33 0.00 6.44 -0.25
N THR A 34 0.04 6.42 -1.58
CA THR A 34 1.28 6.32 -2.35
C THR A 34 2.23 7.47 -2.02
N SER A 35 1.73 8.72 -1.95
CA SER A 35 2.56 9.89 -1.59
C SER A 35 3.08 9.80 -0.16
N ALA A 36 2.21 9.50 0.80
CA ALA A 36 2.55 9.49 2.23
C ALA A 36 3.52 8.36 2.56
N VAL A 37 3.31 7.19 1.95
CA VAL A 37 4.10 5.99 2.21
C VAL A 37 5.38 5.99 1.38
N PHE A 38 5.30 5.95 0.04
CA PHE A 38 6.50 5.88 -0.80
C PHE A 38 7.26 7.20 -0.90
N GLY A 39 6.54 8.33 -0.91
CA GLY A 39 7.19 9.65 -0.97
C GLY A 39 8.03 9.98 0.27
N SER A 40 7.62 9.50 1.44
CA SER A 40 8.41 9.69 2.67
C SER A 40 9.65 8.79 2.72
N VAL A 41 9.63 7.62 2.06
CA VAL A 41 10.80 6.73 1.95
C VAL A 41 11.96 7.41 1.23
N MET A 42 11.68 8.29 0.26
CA MET A 42 12.71 9.05 -0.46
C MET A 42 13.54 9.99 0.44
N LEU A 43 13.04 10.31 1.64
CA LEU A 43 13.68 11.19 2.61
C LEU A 43 14.61 10.43 3.58
N LEU A 44 14.63 9.10 3.50
CA LEU A 44 15.43 8.24 4.37
C LEU A 44 16.87 8.10 3.88
N SER A 45 17.77 7.76 4.82
CA SER A 45 19.13 7.32 4.49
C SER A 45 19.07 6.08 3.58
N ILE A 46 20.14 5.77 2.85
CA ILE A 46 20.18 4.61 1.95
C ILE A 46 19.81 3.30 2.69
N ALA A 47 20.36 3.10 3.89
CA ALA A 47 20.08 1.93 4.71
C ALA A 47 18.61 1.89 5.19
N ASP A 48 18.09 2.99 5.74
CA ASP A 48 16.70 3.08 6.20
C ASP A 48 15.70 2.95 5.04
N ARG A 49 16.04 3.49 3.86
CA ARG A 49 15.24 3.43 2.64
C ARG A 49 15.05 1.99 2.18
N ARG A 50 16.14 1.22 2.13
CA ARG A 50 16.09 -0.21 1.80
C ARG A 50 15.23 -0.98 2.77
N ALA A 51 15.41 -0.76 4.07
CA ALA A 51 14.59 -1.38 5.10
C ALA A 51 13.11 -0.98 4.99
N ALA A 52 12.81 0.29 4.68
CA ALA A 52 11.45 0.72 4.46
C ALA A 52 10.83 0.08 3.20
N VAL A 53 11.58 -0.03 2.10
CA VAL A 53 11.12 -0.75 0.89
C VAL A 53 10.88 -2.24 1.19
N ASP A 54 11.71 -2.87 2.02
CA ASP A 54 11.48 -4.25 2.51
C ASP A 54 10.18 -4.40 3.30
N VAL A 55 9.89 -3.46 4.20
CA VAL A 55 8.61 -3.42 4.93
C VAL A 55 7.42 -3.32 3.96
N LEU A 56 7.54 -2.48 2.92
CA LEU A 56 6.46 -2.24 1.95
C LEU A 56 6.21 -3.41 1.02
N LEU A 57 7.25 -3.98 0.42
CA LEU A 57 7.10 -4.99 -0.63
C LEU A 57 7.19 -6.43 -0.11
N GLY A 58 7.83 -6.62 1.04
CA GLY A 58 8.13 -7.95 1.58
C GLY A 58 9.27 -8.68 0.86
N PRO A 59 9.69 -9.83 1.42
CA PRO A 59 10.88 -10.56 0.95
C PRO A 59 10.73 -11.14 -0.45
N ASP A 60 9.51 -11.49 -0.87
CA ASP A 60 9.25 -12.11 -2.18
C ASP A 60 9.52 -11.12 -3.34
N ALA A 61 9.19 -9.84 -3.16
CA ALA A 61 9.48 -8.81 -4.14
C ALA A 61 10.99 -8.60 -4.29
N TRP A 62 11.74 -8.60 -3.19
CA TRP A 62 13.20 -8.50 -3.20
C TRP A 62 13.87 -9.67 -3.87
N LYS A 63 13.44 -10.90 -3.54
CA LYS A 63 13.93 -12.12 -4.17
C LYS A 63 13.69 -12.10 -5.68
N THR A 64 12.50 -11.68 -6.08
CA THR A 64 12.12 -11.61 -7.50
C THR A 64 12.90 -10.52 -8.24
N ALA A 65 13.07 -9.34 -7.64
CA ALA A 65 13.77 -8.23 -8.26
C ALA A 65 15.28 -8.47 -8.40
N SER A 66 15.87 -9.26 -7.48
CA SER A 66 17.32 -9.49 -7.42
C SER A 66 18.11 -8.19 -7.51
N PHE A 67 17.69 -7.16 -6.76
CA PHE A 67 18.33 -5.85 -6.77
C PHE A 67 19.78 -5.93 -6.26
N ASP A 68 20.65 -5.12 -6.87
CA ASP A 68 22.03 -4.97 -6.43
C ASP A 68 22.08 -4.12 -5.15
N LEU A 69 22.19 -4.79 -4.00
CA LEU A 69 22.26 -4.14 -2.69
C LEU A 69 23.52 -3.28 -2.49
N ALA A 70 24.46 -3.23 -3.45
CA ALA A 70 25.52 -2.23 -3.43
C ALA A 70 25.02 -0.84 -3.87
N GLN A 71 23.94 -0.75 -4.66
CA GLN A 71 23.41 0.50 -5.22
C GLN A 71 22.19 1.01 -4.46
N ASP A 72 21.98 2.33 -4.44
CA ASP A 72 20.78 2.91 -3.83
C ASP A 72 19.52 2.52 -4.62
N ILE A 73 18.36 2.58 -3.96
CA ILE A 73 17.06 2.42 -4.61
C ILE A 73 16.53 3.81 -4.98
N GLU A 74 16.29 4.02 -6.26
CA GLU A 74 15.55 5.19 -6.73
C GLU A 74 14.06 4.88 -6.76
N ILE A 75 13.28 5.85 -6.28
CA ILE A 75 11.82 5.77 -6.23
C ILE A 75 11.26 6.87 -7.13
N HIS A 76 10.55 6.47 -8.18
CA HIS A 76 9.87 7.40 -9.08
C HIS A 76 8.36 7.29 -8.88
N LEU A 77 7.74 8.36 -8.38
CA LEU A 77 6.30 8.45 -8.20
C LEU A 77 5.65 9.05 -9.46
N TRP A 78 4.63 8.38 -10.00
CA TRP A 78 3.88 8.80 -11.20
C TRP A 78 4.76 9.31 -12.35
N PRO A 79 5.77 8.54 -12.81
CA PRO A 79 6.53 8.95 -13.97
C PRO A 79 5.59 9.03 -15.16
N ARG A 80 5.50 10.22 -15.76
CA ARG A 80 4.67 10.45 -16.94
C ARG A 80 5.37 9.91 -18.17
N LEU A 81 4.86 8.80 -18.70
CA LEU A 81 5.41 8.13 -19.87
C LEU A 81 4.49 8.30 -21.06
N LYS A 82 5.06 8.39 -22.26
CA LYS A 82 4.28 8.45 -23.50
C LYS A 82 3.69 7.06 -23.74
N GLY A 83 2.36 6.94 -23.74
CA GLY A 83 1.68 5.69 -24.08
C GLY A 83 1.70 5.35 -25.56
N THR A 84 1.13 4.21 -25.91
CA THR A 84 0.97 3.74 -27.30
C THR A 84 -0.03 4.58 -28.10
N ASP A 85 -1.07 5.10 -27.43
CA ASP A 85 -2.21 5.77 -28.06
C ASP A 85 -2.18 7.29 -27.84
N ASP A 86 -0.98 7.88 -27.73
CA ASP A 86 -0.71 9.27 -27.33
C ASP A 86 -1.28 9.72 -25.96
N ARG A 87 -2.03 8.85 -25.27
CA ARG A 87 -2.42 9.05 -23.88
C ARG A 87 -1.23 8.77 -22.96
N PRO A 88 -0.94 9.64 -21.98
CA PRO A 88 0.11 9.36 -21.01
C PRO A 88 -0.26 8.14 -20.16
N VAL A 89 0.74 7.33 -19.83
CA VAL A 89 0.65 6.25 -18.86
C VAL A 89 1.50 6.62 -17.67
N GLU A 90 0.91 6.53 -16.47
CA GLU A 90 1.52 6.93 -15.20
C GLU A 90 1.43 5.73 -14.24
N PRO A 91 2.47 4.88 -14.16
CA PRO A 91 2.58 3.89 -13.09
C PRO A 91 2.61 4.58 -11.73
N ASP A 92 2.06 3.98 -10.67
CA ASP A 92 2.08 4.61 -9.34
C ASP A 92 3.50 4.81 -8.82
N VAL A 93 4.29 3.73 -8.84
CA VAL A 93 5.69 3.76 -8.40
C VAL A 93 6.56 2.90 -9.31
N LEU A 94 7.73 3.42 -9.68
CA LEU A 94 8.84 2.61 -10.19
C LEU A 94 9.94 2.59 -9.14
N LEU A 95 10.44 1.40 -8.84
CA LEU A 95 11.62 1.21 -7.99
C LEU A 95 12.76 0.71 -8.85
N THR A 96 13.84 1.49 -8.93
CA THR A 96 15.01 1.12 -9.74
C THR A 96 16.24 0.95 -8.87
N CYS A 97 17.03 -0.07 -9.17
CA CYS A 97 18.27 -0.37 -8.45
C CYS A 97 19.14 -1.28 -9.32
N GLY A 98 20.42 -0.93 -9.55
CA GLY A 98 21.32 -1.80 -10.32
C GLY A 98 20.91 -2.03 -11.77
N GLY A 99 20.22 -1.06 -12.40
CA GLY A 99 19.71 -1.22 -13.77
C GLY A 99 18.49 -2.14 -13.89
N ARG A 100 17.89 -2.56 -12.77
CA ARG A 100 16.65 -3.32 -12.72
C ARG A 100 15.52 -2.46 -12.17
N THR A 101 14.31 -2.72 -12.63
CA THR A 101 13.09 -1.99 -12.27
C THR A 101 11.97 -2.92 -11.83
N LEU A 102 11.36 -2.60 -10.69
CA LEU A 102 10.03 -3.06 -10.31
C LEU A 102 8.99 -2.01 -10.65
N VAL A 103 7.88 -2.45 -11.26
CA VAL A 103 6.66 -1.64 -11.41
C VAL A 103 5.74 -1.96 -10.24
N VAL A 104 5.40 -0.97 -9.40
CA VAL A 104 4.50 -1.16 -8.26
C VAL A 104 3.20 -0.40 -8.53
N GLU A 105 2.10 -1.13 -8.53
CA GLU A 105 0.75 -0.57 -8.63
C GLU A 105 0.09 -0.62 -7.25
N VAL A 106 -0.47 0.51 -6.82
CA VAL A 106 -1.05 0.67 -5.49
C VAL A 106 -2.56 0.67 -5.58
N LYS A 107 -3.20 -0.25 -4.87
CA LYS A 107 -4.66 -0.34 -4.74
C LYS A 107 -5.08 -0.25 -3.29
N TRP A 108 -5.97 0.70 -3.01
CA TRP A 108 -6.44 0.99 -1.65
C TRP A 108 -7.89 0.57 -1.45
N HIS A 109 -8.77 0.88 -2.41
CA HIS A 109 -10.21 0.61 -2.36
C HIS A 109 -10.75 -0.26 -3.50
N ALA A 110 -9.97 -0.48 -4.55
CA ALA A 110 -10.43 -1.12 -5.77
C ALA A 110 -9.87 -2.53 -5.92
N ASN A 111 -10.67 -3.39 -6.55
CA ASN A 111 -10.17 -4.63 -7.13
C ASN A 111 -9.32 -4.30 -8.36
N LEU A 112 -8.27 -5.08 -8.57
CA LEU A 112 -7.28 -4.88 -9.63
C LEU A 112 -7.87 -5.10 -11.03
N SER A 113 -7.42 -4.30 -12.00
CA SER A 113 -7.62 -4.59 -13.43
C SER A 113 -6.27 -4.86 -14.09
N GLU A 114 -6.06 -6.10 -14.51
CA GLU A 114 -4.80 -6.61 -15.12
C GLU A 114 -4.34 -5.78 -16.32
N ARG A 115 -5.29 -5.37 -17.17
CA ARG A 115 -5.00 -4.60 -18.41
C ARG A 115 -4.25 -3.29 -18.17
N GLN A 116 -4.36 -2.71 -16.96
CA GLN A 116 -3.67 -1.46 -16.65
C GLN A 116 -2.17 -1.68 -16.48
N ILE A 117 -1.76 -2.74 -15.78
CA ILE A 117 -0.36 -2.97 -15.46
C ILE A 117 0.43 -3.53 -16.65
N ASP A 118 -0.19 -4.34 -17.52
CA ASP A 118 0.45 -4.79 -18.77
C ASP A 118 0.91 -3.58 -19.60
N LYS A 119 0.02 -2.60 -19.76
CA LYS A 119 0.31 -1.35 -20.48
C LYS A 119 1.39 -0.52 -19.79
N GLN A 120 1.41 -0.48 -18.46
CA GLN A 120 2.48 0.20 -17.72
C GLN A 120 3.83 -0.47 -17.95
N ILE A 121 3.91 -1.80 -17.85
CA ILE A 121 5.15 -2.56 -18.08
C ILE A 121 5.67 -2.32 -19.50
N GLU A 122 4.80 -2.44 -20.51
CA GLU A 122 5.17 -2.20 -21.91
C GLU A 122 5.75 -0.79 -22.12
N VAL A 123 5.07 0.23 -21.57
CA VAL A 123 5.50 1.62 -21.73
C VAL A 123 6.79 1.92 -20.97
N VAL A 124 7.01 1.34 -19.79
CA VAL A 124 8.27 1.46 -19.03
C VAL A 124 9.42 0.82 -19.81
N ARG A 125 9.22 -0.39 -20.34
CA ARG A 125 10.21 -1.08 -21.21
C ARG A 125 10.55 -0.23 -22.43
N ARG A 126 9.55 0.30 -23.12
CA ARG A 126 9.74 1.15 -24.30
C ARG A 126 10.48 2.45 -23.98
N ALA A 127 10.25 3.02 -22.80
CA ALA A 127 10.93 4.25 -22.38
C ALA A 127 12.44 4.06 -22.20
N GLY A 128 12.91 2.83 -21.89
CA GLY A 128 14.33 2.44 -21.85
C GLY A 128 15.19 3.10 -20.77
N ARG A 129 14.73 4.19 -20.15
CA ARG A 129 15.51 5.01 -19.20
C ARG A 129 15.51 4.53 -17.75
N TYR A 130 14.75 3.47 -17.43
CA TYR A 130 14.65 2.89 -16.09
C TYR A 130 15.38 1.54 -15.97
N GLY A 131 16.05 1.10 -17.03
CA GLY A 131 16.67 -0.23 -17.05
C GLY A 131 15.64 -1.35 -17.30
N GLU A 132 16.04 -2.58 -16.97
CA GLU A 132 15.25 -3.79 -17.24
C GLU A 132 14.07 -3.90 -16.27
N VAL A 133 12.85 -4.01 -16.80
CA VAL A 133 11.68 -4.32 -15.97
C VAL A 133 11.67 -5.81 -15.68
N VAL A 134 11.91 -6.18 -14.41
CA VAL A 134 12.13 -7.57 -13.98
C VAL A 134 10.90 -8.21 -13.36
N ALA A 135 10.03 -7.41 -12.75
CA ALA A 135 8.78 -7.88 -12.15
C ALA A 135 7.83 -6.73 -11.88
N SER A 136 6.62 -7.09 -11.47
CA SER A 136 5.63 -6.17 -10.91
C SER A 136 5.27 -6.52 -9.48
N VAL A 137 4.86 -5.53 -8.71
CA VAL A 137 4.26 -5.70 -7.39
C VAL A 137 2.89 -5.08 -7.40
N MET A 138 1.91 -5.84 -6.93
CA MET A 138 0.55 -5.39 -6.74
C MET A 138 0.29 -5.21 -5.25
N LEU A 139 0.20 -3.96 -4.81
CA LEU A 139 -0.01 -3.61 -3.41
C LEU A 139 -1.49 -3.32 -3.15
N GLY A 140 -2.26 -4.34 -2.76
CA GLY A 140 -3.72 -4.28 -2.56
C GLY A 140 -4.34 -5.60 -2.14
N ASN A 141 -5.68 -5.66 -1.98
CA ASN A 141 -6.38 -6.81 -1.38
C ASN A 141 -6.76 -7.95 -2.34
N ALA A 142 -6.37 -7.94 -3.62
CA ALA A 142 -6.81 -8.98 -4.55
C ALA A 142 -5.91 -9.09 -5.77
N VAL A 143 -4.90 -9.97 -5.72
CA VAL A 143 -4.10 -10.33 -6.90
C VAL A 143 -4.47 -11.75 -7.29
N VAL A 144 -4.94 -11.92 -8.52
CA VAL A 144 -5.36 -13.23 -9.04
C VAL A 144 -4.24 -13.91 -9.82
N GLU A 145 -3.30 -13.12 -10.38
CA GLU A 145 -2.27 -13.62 -11.29
C GLU A 145 -0.86 -13.47 -10.74
N THR A 146 -0.05 -14.50 -10.93
CA THR A 146 1.37 -14.52 -10.53
C THR A 146 2.31 -14.10 -11.66
N VAL A 147 1.78 -13.87 -12.88
CA VAL A 147 2.55 -13.48 -14.07
C VAL A 147 1.75 -12.45 -14.88
N ILE A 148 2.38 -11.32 -15.21
CA ILE A 148 1.78 -10.18 -15.94
C ILE A 148 2.80 -9.71 -16.99
N ALA A 149 2.38 -9.49 -18.24
CA ALA A 149 3.26 -9.15 -19.37
C ALA A 149 4.50 -10.06 -19.51
N GLY A 150 4.36 -11.35 -19.17
CA GLY A 150 5.44 -12.35 -19.18
C GLY A 150 6.46 -12.20 -18.05
N LEU A 151 6.18 -11.38 -17.03
CA LEU A 151 7.02 -11.17 -15.86
C LEU A 151 6.34 -11.66 -14.58
N PRO A 152 7.10 -12.05 -13.56
CA PRO A 152 6.54 -12.32 -12.24
C PRO A 152 5.74 -11.12 -11.70
N CYS A 153 4.61 -11.41 -11.07
CA CYS A 153 3.81 -10.46 -10.31
C CYS A 153 3.74 -10.91 -8.86
N VAL A 154 4.24 -10.07 -7.95
CA VAL A 154 4.22 -10.33 -6.51
C VAL A 154 3.00 -9.65 -5.90
N ALA A 155 2.18 -10.43 -5.22
CA ALA A 155 1.05 -9.92 -4.46
C ALA A 155 1.50 -9.48 -3.07
N ARG A 156 1.06 -8.29 -2.66
CA ARG A 156 1.29 -7.77 -1.32
C ARG A 156 0.05 -7.05 -0.85
N THR A 157 -0.45 -7.33 0.36
CA THR A 157 -1.62 -6.62 0.89
C THR A 157 -1.21 -5.50 1.83
N TRP A 158 -2.10 -4.52 1.98
CA TRP A 158 -1.92 -3.48 3.00
C TRP A 158 -2.03 -4.01 4.43
N ARG A 159 -2.65 -5.19 4.63
CA ARG A 159 -2.59 -5.93 5.89
C ARG A 159 -1.18 -6.43 6.17
N ASP A 160 -0.51 -6.99 5.17
CA ASP A 160 0.86 -7.46 5.34
C ASP A 160 1.81 -6.30 5.63
N VAL A 161 1.62 -5.15 4.96
CA VAL A 161 2.37 -3.93 5.24
C VAL A 161 2.09 -3.42 6.66
N SER A 162 0.83 -3.35 7.08
CA SER A 162 0.48 -2.92 8.44
C SER A 162 1.09 -3.84 9.50
N GLY A 163 1.04 -5.15 9.28
CA GLY A 163 1.66 -6.14 10.17
C GLY A 163 3.17 -5.95 10.23
N ALA A 164 3.83 -5.84 9.07
CA ALA A 164 5.27 -5.62 9.00
C ALA A 164 5.70 -4.31 9.69
N VAL A 165 4.96 -3.21 9.48
CA VAL A 165 5.24 -1.92 10.14
C VAL A 165 5.19 -2.06 11.67
N GLN A 166 4.23 -2.82 12.20
CA GLN A 166 4.03 -2.98 13.65
C GLN A 166 5.04 -3.95 14.28
N SER A 167 5.42 -5.00 13.56
CA SER A 167 6.37 -6.00 14.06
C SER A 167 7.84 -5.63 13.82
N HIS A 168 8.13 -4.64 12.97
CA HIS A 168 9.51 -4.33 12.62
C HIS A 168 10.27 -3.75 13.82
N PRO A 169 11.47 -4.26 14.16
CA PRO A 169 12.22 -3.86 15.36
C PRO A 169 12.74 -2.40 15.33
N GLY A 170 12.50 -1.66 14.25
CA GLY A 170 12.88 -0.25 14.12
C GLY A 170 14.36 0.05 14.35
N THR A 171 15.26 -0.70 13.72
CA THR A 171 16.71 -0.58 13.89
C THR A 171 17.26 0.68 13.21
N GLY A 172 17.05 1.84 13.82
CA GLY A 172 17.56 3.14 13.37
C GLY A 172 16.62 4.30 13.70
N PRO A 173 17.13 5.51 14.03
CA PRO A 173 16.27 6.65 14.37
C PRO A 173 15.46 7.18 13.17
N GLY A 174 15.93 6.95 11.94
CA GLY A 174 15.22 7.30 10.71
C GLY A 174 14.07 6.33 10.45
N LEU A 175 14.38 5.05 10.25
CA LEU A 175 13.39 4.00 10.03
C LEU A 175 12.36 3.91 11.16
N GLY A 176 12.77 3.96 12.43
CA GLY A 176 11.85 3.91 13.56
C GLY A 176 10.84 5.07 13.58
N ARG A 177 11.25 6.27 13.15
CA ARG A 177 10.33 7.41 13.01
C ARG A 177 9.37 7.21 11.84
N TRP A 178 9.89 6.75 10.70
CA TRP A 178 9.08 6.46 9.52
C TRP A 178 8.02 5.39 9.81
N LEU A 179 8.39 4.28 10.46
CA LEU A 179 7.47 3.22 10.86
C LEU A 179 6.32 3.74 11.71
N ARG A 180 6.61 4.55 12.75
CA ARG A 180 5.57 5.17 13.59
C ARG A 180 4.67 6.13 12.80
N GLN A 181 5.25 6.90 11.88
CA GLN A 181 4.48 7.84 11.06
C GLN A 181 3.57 7.10 10.08
N VAL A 182 4.06 6.04 9.43
CA VAL A 182 3.26 5.21 8.53
C VAL A 182 2.18 4.47 9.29
N ASP A 183 2.47 3.87 10.45
CA ASP A 183 1.44 3.23 11.27
C ASP A 183 0.34 4.23 11.64
N ALA A 184 0.70 5.40 12.20
CA ALA A 184 -0.26 6.43 12.55
C ALA A 184 -1.08 6.89 11.32
N PHE A 185 -0.43 7.11 10.17
CA PHE A 185 -1.13 7.46 8.94
C PHE A 185 -2.13 6.39 8.52
N LEU A 186 -1.72 5.12 8.48
CA LEU A 186 -2.61 4.01 8.13
C LEU A 186 -3.77 3.93 9.13
N GLN A 187 -3.52 4.10 10.43
CA GLN A 187 -4.58 4.08 11.45
C GLN A 187 -5.57 5.25 11.33
N GLU A 188 -5.23 6.35 10.66
CA GLU A 188 -6.17 7.45 10.41
C GLU A 188 -7.01 7.27 9.14
N THR A 189 -6.71 6.26 8.33
CA THR A 189 -7.51 5.92 7.15
C THR A 189 -8.61 4.90 7.48
N ASP A 190 -9.69 4.89 6.70
CA ASP A 190 -10.80 3.95 6.85
C ASP A 190 -10.35 2.49 6.70
N MET A 191 -9.54 2.19 5.68
CA MET A 191 -9.05 0.84 5.42
C MET A 191 -7.89 0.44 6.32
N GLY A 192 -6.99 1.36 6.69
CA GLY A 192 -5.84 1.02 7.53
C GLY A 192 -6.24 0.58 8.94
N ARG A 193 -7.35 1.09 9.48
CA ARG A 193 -7.96 0.57 10.73
C ARG A 193 -8.41 -0.88 10.60
N ILE A 194 -8.89 -1.30 9.43
CA ILE A 194 -9.30 -2.69 9.14
C ILE A 194 -8.06 -3.58 8.97
N TYR A 195 -6.99 -3.05 8.38
CA TYR A 195 -5.74 -3.78 8.13
C TYR A 195 -4.95 -4.12 9.38
N ARG A 196 -5.16 -3.39 10.48
CA ARG A 196 -4.62 -3.74 11.80
C ARG A 196 -5.11 -5.09 12.34
N GLY A 197 -6.18 -5.64 11.77
CA GLY A 197 -6.85 -6.82 12.31
C GLY A 197 -7.69 -6.47 13.55
N LEU A 198 -8.33 -7.49 14.12
CA LEU A 198 -9.04 -7.34 15.39
C LEU A 198 -8.01 -7.16 16.50
N PRO A 199 -8.19 -6.18 17.42
CA PRO A 199 -7.29 -6.04 18.55
C PRO A 199 -7.25 -7.35 19.36
N GLU A 200 -6.06 -7.73 19.86
CA GLU A 200 -5.94 -8.86 20.78
C GLU A 200 -6.87 -8.65 21.97
N LEU A 201 -7.76 -9.61 22.17
CA LEU A 201 -8.69 -9.61 23.28
C LEU A 201 -7.90 -9.85 24.56
N ARG A 202 -7.84 -8.84 25.43
CA ARG A 202 -7.19 -8.95 26.74
C ARG A 202 -7.79 -10.07 27.61
N HIS A 203 -9.01 -10.52 27.30
CA HIS A 203 -9.70 -11.62 27.97
C HIS A 203 -10.50 -12.45 26.95
N ALA A 204 -9.90 -13.56 26.47
CA ALA A 204 -10.49 -14.45 25.48
C ALA A 204 -11.85 -15.05 25.90
N GLU A 205 -12.08 -15.23 27.20
CA GLU A 205 -13.28 -15.91 27.73
C GLU A 205 -14.54 -15.03 27.77
N ARG A 206 -14.45 -13.72 27.46
CA ARG A 206 -15.57 -12.77 27.61
C ARG A 206 -15.84 -11.90 26.39
N ALA A 207 -15.26 -12.20 25.25
CA ALA A 207 -15.42 -11.38 24.07
C ALA A 207 -16.61 -11.86 23.22
N ALA A 208 -17.62 -11.01 23.09
CA ALA A 208 -18.65 -11.15 22.08
C ALA A 208 -18.41 -10.12 20.98
N TYR A 209 -18.24 -10.59 19.73
CA TYR A 209 -18.19 -9.71 18.57
C TYR A 209 -19.61 -9.46 18.07
N ARG A 210 -20.04 -8.19 18.06
CA ARG A 210 -21.31 -7.78 17.47
C ARG A 210 -21.03 -6.94 16.24
N PHE A 211 -21.49 -7.42 15.09
CA PHE A 211 -21.40 -6.71 13.82
C PHE A 211 -22.72 -5.97 13.58
N GLU A 212 -22.75 -4.67 13.86
CA GLU A 212 -23.94 -3.86 13.57
C GLU A 212 -23.89 -3.35 12.13
N LYS A 213 -24.43 -4.16 11.21
CA LYS A 213 -24.54 -3.88 9.76
C LYS A 213 -23.18 -3.81 9.01
N PRO A 214 -23.17 -4.07 7.69
CA PRO A 214 -21.97 -3.90 6.86
C PRO A 214 -21.46 -2.45 6.94
N GLY A 215 -20.19 -2.26 7.30
CA GLY A 215 -19.53 -0.94 7.33
C GLY A 215 -19.34 -0.30 8.71
N HIS A 216 -19.82 -0.91 9.80
CA HIS A 216 -19.44 -0.50 11.16
C HIS A 216 -18.46 -1.53 11.77
N PRO A 217 -17.26 -1.13 12.20
CA PRO A 217 -16.35 -2.03 12.90
C PRO A 217 -16.93 -2.39 14.27
N PRO A 218 -16.50 -3.51 14.89
CA PRO A 218 -16.95 -3.90 16.21
C PRO A 218 -16.32 -2.94 17.22
N TRP A 219 -17.00 -1.83 17.53
CA TRP A 219 -16.58 -0.96 18.61
C TRP A 219 -16.75 -1.71 19.92
N LEU A 220 -15.68 -1.75 20.72
CA LEU A 220 -15.76 -2.01 22.15
C LEU A 220 -16.63 -0.92 22.78
N ALA A 221 -17.95 -1.08 22.70
CA ALA A 221 -18.86 -0.30 23.50
C ALA A 221 -18.55 -0.64 24.96
N ARG A 222 -18.45 0.40 25.80
CA ARG A 222 -18.56 0.30 27.26
C ARG A 222 -19.56 -0.80 27.65
N PRO A 223 -19.37 -1.51 28.77
CA PRO A 223 -20.31 -2.54 29.19
C PRO A 223 -21.71 -1.93 29.31
N LEU A 224 -22.55 -2.22 28.31
CA LEU A 224 -23.97 -1.98 28.36
C LEU A 224 -24.62 -3.26 28.88
N PRO A 225 -25.72 -3.14 29.64
CA PRO A 225 -26.22 -4.19 30.52
C PRO A 225 -26.55 -5.48 29.76
N THR A 226 -26.06 -6.60 30.32
CA THR A 226 -26.38 -8.01 30.05
C THR A 226 -27.22 -8.28 28.81
N ALA A 227 -26.60 -8.26 27.64
CA ALA A 227 -27.15 -8.89 26.45
C ALA A 227 -26.66 -10.35 26.39
N VAL A 228 -27.59 -11.27 26.17
CA VAL A 228 -27.34 -12.71 26.05
C VAL A 228 -26.38 -12.95 24.87
N PRO A 229 -25.23 -13.63 25.07
CA PRO A 229 -24.29 -13.89 24.00
C PRO A 229 -24.91 -14.82 22.95
N THR A 230 -24.83 -14.41 21.68
CA THR A 230 -25.13 -15.31 20.55
C THR A 230 -23.82 -16.02 20.17
N HIS A 231 -23.75 -17.33 20.41
CA HIS A 231 -22.62 -18.15 20.00
C HIS A 231 -22.74 -18.54 18.53
N TYR A 232 -21.68 -18.33 17.76
CA TYR A 232 -21.52 -18.90 16.43
C TYR A 232 -20.44 -19.98 16.50
N SER A 233 -20.78 -21.20 16.12
CA SER A 233 -19.83 -22.29 15.89
C SER A 233 -19.59 -22.41 14.39
N PHE A 234 -18.35 -22.22 13.95
CA PHE A 234 -17.95 -22.58 12.60
C PHE A 234 -17.69 -24.08 12.59
N GLY A 235 -18.58 -24.85 12.00
CA GLY A 235 -18.36 -26.28 11.75
C GLY A 235 -17.36 -26.44 10.61
N GLU A 236 -16.36 -27.30 10.80
CA GLU A 236 -15.59 -27.84 9.69
C GLU A 236 -16.54 -28.70 8.85
N THR A 237 -16.83 -28.25 7.62
CA THR A 237 -17.44 -29.11 6.61
C THR A 237 -16.41 -30.16 6.23
N THR A 238 -16.65 -31.39 6.69
CA THR A 238 -16.05 -32.62 6.16
C THR A 238 -16.65 -32.95 4.80
#